data_AF-A0A2D8EIG0-F1
#
_entry.id   AF-A0A2D8EIG0-F1
#
_cell.length_a   1.000
_cell.length_b   1.000
_cell.length_c   1.000
_cell.angle_alpha   90.00
_cell.angle_beta   90.00
_cell.angle_gamma   90.00
#
_symmetry.space_group_name_H-M   'P 1'
#
loop_
_entity.id
_entity.type
_entity.pdbx_description
1 polymer ?
#
loop_
_entity_poly.entity_id
_entity_poly.type
_entity_poly.pdbx_seq_one_letter_code
_entity_poly.pdbx_strand_id
1 'polypeptide(L)'
;MALTEETIDDKIDVVNKGDWSVVGVRTATIIKRDGVEISRSFHRRTIMPTADISGESAELQAVCNAAFTQARKDAYVSYLASLED
;
A
#
# COMPACT_ATOMS: atom_id res chain seq x y z
N MET A 1 20.62 27.91 -0.57
CA MET A 1 20.51 26.57 0.05
C MET A 1 19.04 26.24 0.13
N ALA A 2 18.56 25.40 -0.78
CA ALA A 2 17.18 24.96 -0.82
C ALA A 2 17.08 23.54 -0.26
N LEU A 3 16.21 23.35 0.73
CA LEU A 3 15.77 22.02 1.16
C LEU A 3 14.43 21.73 0.51
N THR A 4 14.31 20.56 -0.13
CA THR A 4 13.06 20.08 -0.71
C THR A 4 12.71 18.73 -0.10
N GLU A 5 11.42 18.50 0.11
CA GLU A 5 10.85 17.24 0.57
C GLU A 5 9.95 16.67 -0.52
N GLU A 6 10.11 15.38 -0.79
CA GLU A 6 9.30 14.64 -1.75
C GLU A 6 8.84 13.34 -1.10
N THR A 7 7.57 12.98 -1.31
CA THR A 7 7.00 11.72 -0.85
C THR A 7 6.53 10.92 -2.05
N ILE A 8 6.99 9.67 -2.17
CA ILE A 8 6.63 8.75 -3.25
C ILE A 8 6.24 7.39 -2.69
N ASP A 9 5.28 6.71 -3.30
CA ASP A 9 5.05 5.28 -3.07
C ASP A 9 6.12 4.50 -3.83
N ASP A 10 7.25 4.23 -3.16
CA ASP A 10 8.46 3.69 -3.79
C ASP A 10 8.39 2.18 -4.06
N LYS A 11 7.46 1.49 -3.38
CA LYS A 11 7.17 0.07 -3.61
C LYS A 11 5.70 -0.22 -3.35
N ILE A 12 5.06 -0.92 -4.27
CA ILE A 12 3.73 -1.51 -4.10
C ILE A 12 3.86 -3.02 -4.40
N ASP A 13 3.43 -3.87 -3.47
CA ASP A 13 3.49 -5.32 -3.63
C ASP A 13 2.22 -6.04 -3.19
N VAL A 14 1.81 -7.03 -3.96
CA VAL A 14 0.68 -7.90 -3.62
C VAL A 14 1.21 -9.11 -2.86
N VAL A 15 0.75 -9.28 -1.61
CA VAL A 15 1.12 -10.42 -0.76
C VAL A 15 -0.05 -11.39 -0.72
N ASN A 16 0.15 -12.58 -1.28
CA ASN A 16 -0.83 -13.65 -1.26
C ASN A 16 -0.95 -14.25 0.16
N LYS A 17 -2.18 -14.46 0.62
CA LYS A 17 -2.55 -15.02 1.93
C LYS A 17 -3.36 -16.33 1.81
N GLY A 18 -3.27 -17.00 0.66
CA GLY A 18 -4.10 -18.15 0.29
C GLY A 18 -5.23 -17.69 -0.63
N ASP A 19 -6.46 -17.76 -0.15
CA ASP A 19 -7.66 -17.43 -0.93
C ASP A 19 -7.90 -15.91 -1.08
N TRP A 20 -7.11 -15.11 -0.39
CA TRP A 20 -7.14 -13.65 -0.46
C TRP A 20 -5.72 -13.06 -0.49
N SER A 21 -5.62 -11.75 -0.67
CA SER A 21 -4.33 -11.04 -0.73
C SER A 21 -4.40 -9.70 -0.04
N VAL A 22 -3.27 -9.18 0.44
CA VAL A 22 -3.13 -7.78 0.88
C VAL A 22 -2.20 -7.03 -0.06
N VAL A 23 -2.28 -5.70 -0.06
CA VAL A 23 -1.32 -4.85 -0.77
C VAL A 23 -0.43 -4.16 0.25
N GLY A 24 0.87 -4.44 0.20
CA GLY A 24 1.90 -3.70 0.92
C GLY A 24 2.29 -2.46 0.15
N VAL A 25 2.39 -1.33 0.84
CA VAL A 25 2.89 -0.07 0.28
C VAL A 25 4.04 0.41 1.15
N ARG A 26 5.16 0.73 0.50
CA ARG A 26 6.24 1.48 1.12
C ARG A 26 6.25 2.88 0.52
N THR A 27 6.14 3.85 1.39
CA THR A 27 6.21 5.27 1.07
C THR A 27 7.58 5.77 1.50
N ALA A 28 8.33 6.36 0.58
CA ALA A 28 9.63 6.98 0.85
C ALA A 28 9.47 8.49 0.96
N THR A 29 10.01 9.06 2.05
CA THR A 29 10.18 10.51 2.19
C THR A 29 11.64 10.83 1.91
N ILE A 30 11.88 11.67 0.90
CA ILE A 30 13.20 12.00 0.37
C ILE A 30 13.46 13.48 0.63
N ILE A 31 14.55 13.78 1.33
CA ILE A 31 15.00 15.16 1.58
C ILE A 31 16.20 15.43 0.69
N LYS A 32 16.15 16.51 -0.09
CA LYS A 32 17.24 16.95 -0.97
C LYS A 32 17.77 18.31 -0.54
N ARG A 33 19.07 18.52 -0.66
CA ARG A 33 19.75 19.81 -0.51
C ARG A 33 20.34 20.20 -1.86
N ASP A 34 19.87 21.32 -2.39
CA ASP A 34 20.29 21.83 -3.71
C ASP A 34 20.21 20.74 -4.80
N GLY A 35 19.14 19.94 -4.76
CA GLY A 35 18.85 18.85 -5.70
C GLY A 35 19.49 17.49 -5.37
N VAL A 36 20.45 17.43 -4.43
CA VAL A 36 21.11 16.19 -4.03
C VAL A 36 20.38 15.55 -2.85
N GLU A 37 19.99 14.28 -2.99
CA GLU A 37 19.40 13.49 -1.89
C GLU A 37 20.39 13.38 -0.72
N ILE A 38 19.94 13.78 0.47
CA ILE A 38 20.73 13.72 1.71
C ILE A 38 20.13 12.78 2.75
N SER A 39 18.84 12.45 2.62
CA SER A 39 18.13 11.57 3.53
C SER A 39 16.96 10.90 2.82
N ARG A 40 16.72 9.65 3.21
CA ARG A 40 15.56 8.86 2.80
C ARG A 40 15.06 8.05 3.98
N SER A 41 13.80 8.24 4.33
CA SER A 41 13.09 7.44 5.32
C SER A 41 11.95 6.67 4.66
N PHE A 42 11.51 5.59 5.31
CA PHE A 42 10.48 4.70 4.78
C PHE A 42 9.37 4.47 5.80
N HIS A 43 8.13 4.63 5.37
CA HIS A 43 6.95 4.18 6.08
C HIS A 43 6.32 3.02 5.32
N ARG A 44 5.86 1.99 6.03
CA ARG A 44 5.17 0.84 5.43
C ARG A 44 3.75 0.75 5.95
N ARG A 45 2.79 0.55 5.06
CA ARG A 45 1.39 0.25 5.39
C ARG A 45 0.89 -0.94 4.59
N THR A 46 -0.15 -1.58 5.10
CA THR A 46 -0.83 -2.70 4.45
C THR A 46 -2.27 -2.28 4.19
N ILE A 47 -2.75 -2.55 2.98
CA ILE A 47 -4.13 -2.34 2.56
C ILE A 47 -4.82 -3.70 2.54
N MET A 48 -5.94 -3.77 3.25
CA MET A 48 -6.76 -4.98 3.35
C MET A 48 -7.76 -5.05 2.18
N PRO A 49 -8.25 -6.24 1.80
CA PRO A 49 -9.16 -6.41 0.65
C PRO A 49 -10.40 -5.53 0.63
N THR A 50 -10.93 -5.21 1.81
CA THR A 50 -12.17 -4.44 1.98
C THR A 50 -11.93 -2.99 2.39
N ALA A 51 -10.67 -2.52 2.38
CA ALA A 51 -10.35 -1.14 2.70
C ALA A 51 -10.90 -0.17 1.64
N ASP A 52 -11.29 1.03 2.06
CA ASP A 52 -11.57 2.13 1.13
C ASP A 52 -10.25 2.68 0.56
N ILE A 53 -10.17 2.73 -0.77
CA ILE A 53 -9.00 3.19 -1.52
C ILE A 53 -9.26 4.48 -2.30
N SER A 54 -10.40 5.12 -2.09
CA SER A 54 -10.81 6.32 -2.85
C SER A 54 -9.85 7.50 -2.71
N GLY A 55 -9.14 7.59 -1.58
CA GLY A 55 -8.11 8.61 -1.31
C GLY A 55 -6.70 8.27 -1.80
N GLU A 56 -6.50 7.10 -2.42
CA GLU A 56 -5.17 6.64 -2.82
C GLU A 56 -4.75 7.15 -4.20
N SER A 57 -3.46 7.05 -4.52
CA SER A 57 -2.95 7.38 -5.85
C SER A 57 -3.58 6.49 -6.93
N ALA A 58 -3.72 7.00 -8.16
CA ALA A 58 -4.34 6.23 -9.25
C ALA A 58 -3.63 4.90 -9.54
N GLU A 59 -2.31 4.88 -9.41
CA GLU A 59 -1.49 3.67 -9.54
C GLU A 59 -1.81 2.66 -8.45
N LEU A 60 -1.84 3.09 -7.19
CA LEU A 60 -2.17 2.23 -6.06
C LEU A 60 -3.60 1.71 -6.15
N GLN A 61 -4.56 2.55 -6.57
CA GLN A 61 -5.93 2.13 -6.82
C GLN A 61 -6.00 1.04 -7.91
N ALA A 62 -5.24 1.18 -9.00
CA ALA A 62 -5.21 0.17 -10.05
C ALA A 62 -4.67 -1.18 -9.55
N VAL A 63 -3.59 -1.17 -8.77
CA VAL A 63 -3.03 -2.40 -8.17
C VAL A 63 -4.02 -3.02 -7.18
N CYS A 64 -4.63 -2.23 -6.30
CA CYS A 64 -5.63 -2.70 -5.36
C CYS A 64 -6.85 -3.31 -6.06
N ASN A 65 -7.36 -2.67 -7.13
CA ASN A 65 -8.49 -3.19 -7.90
C ASN A 65 -8.17 -4.52 -8.59
N ALA A 66 -6.94 -4.69 -9.09
CA ALA A 66 -6.49 -5.96 -9.65
C ALA A 66 -6.28 -7.03 -8.56
N ALA A 67 -5.78 -6.65 -7.40
CA ALA A 67 -5.48 -7.56 -6.30
C ALA A 67 -6.73 -7.97 -5.50
N PHE A 68 -7.74 -7.11 -5.36
CA PHE A 68 -8.92 -7.30 -4.52
C PHE A 68 -10.16 -7.65 -5.33
N THR A 69 -10.09 -8.74 -6.10
CA THR A 69 -11.27 -9.33 -6.76
C THR A 69 -12.37 -9.65 -5.74
N GLN A 70 -13.63 -9.74 -6.17
CA GLN A 70 -14.75 -10.05 -5.30
C GLN A 70 -14.52 -11.36 -4.51
N ALA A 71 -14.06 -12.42 -5.16
CA ALA A 71 -13.76 -13.70 -4.50
C ALA A 71 -12.74 -13.56 -3.35
N ARG A 72 -11.71 -12.73 -3.52
CA ARG A 72 -10.71 -12.47 -2.48
C ARG A 72 -11.26 -11.60 -1.34
N LYS A 73 -12.18 -10.68 -1.63
CA LYS A 73 -12.88 -9.91 -0.59
C LYS A 73 -13.75 -10.84 0.25
N ASP A 74 -14.50 -11.72 -0.39
CA ASP A 74 -15.37 -12.69 0.28
C ASP A 74 -14.54 -13.67 1.14
N ALA A 75 -13.43 -14.20 0.61
CA ALA A 75 -12.51 -15.05 1.35
C ALA A 75 -11.91 -14.36 2.58
N TYR A 76 -11.59 -13.07 2.49
CA TYR A 76 -11.11 -12.30 3.64
C TYR A 76 -12.19 -12.10 4.70
N VAL A 77 -13.44 -11.85 4.30
CA VAL A 77 -14.57 -11.76 5.25
C VAL A 77 -14.80 -13.11 5.94
N SER A 78 -14.72 -14.23 5.22
CA SER A 78 -14.78 -15.57 5.83
C SER A 78 -13.63 -15.82 6.81
N TYR A 79 -12.42 -15.38 6.47
CA TYR A 79 -11.27 -15.45 7.39
C TYR A 79 -11.52 -14.64 8.67
N LEU A 80 -12.03 -13.42 8.57
CA LEU A 80 -12.36 -12.60 9.74
C LEU A 80 -13.41 -13.29 10.64
N ALA A 81 -14.45 -13.87 10.06
CA ALA A 81 -15.45 -14.62 10.81
C ALA A 81 -14.82 -15.81 11.57
N SER A 82 -13.86 -16.51 10.95
CA SER A 82 -13.19 -17.65 11.60
C SER A 82 -12.27 -17.27 12.78
N LEU A 83 -11.95 -15.98 12.96
CA LEU A 83 -11.16 -15.50 14.10
C LEU A 83 -12.03 -15.20 15.34
N GLU A 84 -13.35 -15.18 15.19
CA GLU A 84 -14.28 -14.87 16.28
C GLU A 84 -14.78 -16.13 17.03
N ASP A 85 -14.42 -17.32 16.52
CA ASP A 85 -14.69 -18.64 17.13
C ASP A 85 -13.51 -19.15 17.99
#